data_AF-G8H2Q8-F1
#
_entry.id   AF-G8H2Q8-F1
#
_cell.length_a   1.000
_cell.length_b   1.000
_cell.length_c   1.000
_cell.angle_alpha   90.00
_cell.angle_beta   90.00
_cell.angle_gamma   90.00
#
_symmetry.space_group_name_H-M   'P 1'
#
loop_
_entity.id
_entity.type
_entity.pdbx_description
1 polymer ?
#
loop_
_entity_poly.entity_id
_entity_poly.type
_entity_poly.pdbx_seq_one_letter_code
_entity_poly.pdbx_strand_id
1 'polypeptide(L)'
;MAAAAHARMAAIADTFLSRPDFQHLLPKPAVHESDLGPSPHFGPPGTELTNTLQRLGCSADAARALDAAYRAGCRQLAESCSASFSTGLAELRAVCATGEERVNREWQGAFLLAIEGQYQQTTSNMRDRLLDEVRSA
;
A
#
# COMPACT_ATOMS: atom_id res chain seq x y z
N MET A 1 -30.98 40.79 15.27
CA MET A 1 -29.83 41.59 14.78
C MET A 1 -28.47 40.92 14.99
N ALA A 2 -28.26 40.14 16.07
CA ALA A 2 -27.00 39.41 16.29
C ALA A 2 -26.65 38.41 15.15
N ALA A 3 -27.60 37.60 14.68
CA ALA A 3 -27.33 36.59 13.64
C ALA A 3 -26.73 37.17 12.34
N ALA A 4 -27.17 38.37 11.92
CA ALA A 4 -26.63 39.04 10.74
C ALA A 4 -25.19 39.53 10.95
N ALA A 5 -24.84 39.95 12.17
CA ALA A 5 -23.48 40.33 12.52
C ALA A 5 -22.55 39.10 12.55
N HIS A 6 -23.02 37.96 13.07
CA HIS A 6 -22.27 36.71 13.09
C HIS A 6 -22.06 36.13 11.69
N ALA A 7 -23.08 36.17 10.83
CA ALA A 7 -22.97 35.75 9.44
C ALA A 7 -21.96 36.60 8.66
N ARG A 8 -21.93 37.92 8.92
CA ARG A 8 -20.97 38.83 8.31
C ARG A 8 -19.54 38.57 8.79
N MET A 9 -19.36 38.29 10.09
CA MET A 9 -18.05 37.91 10.64
C MET A 9 -17.55 36.58 10.05
N ALA A 10 -18.42 35.58 9.92
CA ALA A 10 -18.08 34.30 9.29
C ALA A 10 -17.68 34.46 7.82
N ALA A 11 -18.43 35.26 7.04
CA ALA A 11 -18.12 35.50 5.63
C ALA A 11 -16.80 36.26 5.43
N ILE A 12 -16.48 37.20 6.33
CA ILE A 12 -15.20 37.92 6.29
C ILE A 12 -14.03 36.99 6.63
N ALA A 13 -14.20 36.13 7.64
CA ALA A 13 -13.19 35.13 8.00
C ALA A 13 -12.93 34.14 6.85
N ASP A 14 -13.99 33.66 6.19
CA ASP A 14 -13.91 32.73 5.06
C ASP A 14 -13.20 33.36 3.84
N THR A 15 -13.53 34.62 3.53
CA THR A 15 -12.87 35.40 2.47
C THR A 15 -11.39 35.65 2.78
N PHE A 16 -11.04 35.86 4.05
CA PHE A 16 -9.67 36.10 4.50
C PHE A 16 -8.83 34.82 4.42
N LEU A 17 -9.36 33.68 4.86
CA LEU A 17 -8.71 32.38 4.82
C LEU A 17 -8.58 31.81 3.39
N SER A 18 -9.45 32.23 2.48
CA SER A 18 -9.42 31.83 1.07
C SER A 18 -8.38 32.59 0.22
N ARG A 19 -7.67 33.57 0.78
CA ARG A 19 -6.60 34.28 0.07
C ARG A 19 -5.36 33.39 -0.06
N PRO A 20 -4.73 33.31 -1.25
CA PRO A 20 -3.57 32.46 -1.48
C PRO A 20 -2.38 32.82 -0.56
N ASP A 21 -2.26 34.10 -0.19
CA ASP A 21 -1.23 34.58 0.73
C ASP A 21 -1.35 33.97 2.14
N PHE A 22 -2.56 33.56 2.56
CA PHE A 22 -2.83 32.93 3.85
C PHE A 22 -2.81 31.39 3.79
N GLN A 23 -2.99 30.80 2.61
CA GLN A 23 -2.82 29.35 2.43
C GLN A 23 -1.39 28.90 2.70
N HIS A 24 -0.40 29.79 2.52
CA HIS A 24 1.00 29.55 2.88
C HIS A 24 1.29 29.71 4.38
N LEU A 25 0.41 30.37 5.13
CA LEU A 25 0.54 30.61 6.58
C LEU A 25 -0.22 29.59 7.41
N LEU A 26 -1.22 28.91 6.83
CA LEU A 26 -1.81 27.72 7.42
C LEU A 26 -0.71 26.67 7.56
N PRO A 27 -0.42 26.17 8.78
CA PRO A 27 0.46 25.04 8.92
C PRO A 27 -0.16 23.92 8.10
N LYS A 28 0.46 23.61 6.96
CA LYS A 28 0.22 22.36 6.25
C LYS A 28 0.34 21.30 7.35
N PRO A 29 -0.68 20.46 7.61
CA PRO A 29 -0.60 19.49 8.70
C PRO A 29 0.70 18.74 8.48
N ALA A 30 1.65 18.98 9.38
CA ALA A 30 2.95 18.35 9.30
C ALA A 30 2.62 16.87 9.42
N VAL A 31 2.81 16.14 8.34
CA VAL A 31 2.74 14.68 8.38
C VAL A 31 3.90 14.29 9.29
N HIS A 32 3.63 14.16 10.58
CA HIS A 32 4.61 13.69 11.53
C HIS A 32 4.97 12.27 11.08
N GLU A 33 6.21 12.09 10.61
CA GLU A 33 6.76 10.81 10.19
C GLU A 33 6.66 9.74 11.30
N SER A 34 6.46 10.14 12.55
CA SER A 34 6.25 9.24 13.69
C SER A 34 4.91 8.49 13.71
N ASP A 35 3.98 8.79 12.80
CA ASP A 35 2.69 8.07 12.69
C ASP A 35 2.65 7.07 11.52
N LEU A 36 3.81 6.80 10.90
CA LEU A 36 3.96 5.70 9.93
C LEU A 36 3.73 4.38 10.67
N GLY A 37 2.49 3.89 10.61
CA GLY A 37 2.11 2.56 11.04
C GLY A 37 2.98 1.47 10.39
N PRO A 38 2.84 0.21 10.83
CA PRO A 38 3.66 -0.88 10.34
C PRO A 38 3.64 -0.99 8.81
N SER A 39 4.82 -1.07 8.21
CA SER A 39 4.98 -1.33 6.77
C SER A 39 4.63 -2.78 6.44
N PRO A 40 4.06 -3.06 5.27
CA PRO A 40 3.74 -4.42 4.84
C PRO A 40 5.00 -5.29 4.77
N HIS A 41 4.89 -6.50 5.30
CA HIS A 41 5.93 -7.49 5.23
C HIS A 41 5.76 -8.41 4.01
N PHE A 42 6.57 -8.18 2.98
CA PHE A 42 6.65 -9.06 1.82
C PHE A 42 7.71 -10.12 2.07
N GLY A 43 7.29 -11.25 2.65
CA GLY A 43 8.17 -12.38 2.93
C GLY A 43 8.82 -12.93 1.65
N PRO A 44 10.06 -13.44 1.72
CA PRO A 44 10.74 -13.97 0.55
C PRO A 44 9.97 -15.16 -0.03
N PRO A 45 9.83 -15.27 -1.35
CA PRO A 45 9.23 -16.43 -1.99
C PRO A 45 9.95 -17.72 -1.54
N GLY A 46 9.17 -18.72 -1.11
CA GLY A 46 9.65 -19.95 -0.50
C GLY A 46 10.80 -20.62 -1.27
N THR A 47 11.81 -21.05 -0.53
CA THR A 47 13.16 -21.48 -1.00
C THR A 47 13.21 -22.78 -1.81
N GLU A 48 12.07 -23.38 -2.19
CA GLU A 48 12.03 -24.72 -2.80
C GLU A 48 11.56 -24.79 -4.25
N LEU A 49 11.39 -23.66 -4.95
CA LEU A 49 10.90 -23.69 -6.33
C LEU A 49 11.87 -24.46 -7.26
N THR A 50 13.17 -24.17 -7.21
CA THR A 50 14.19 -24.85 -8.02
C THR A 50 14.17 -26.37 -7.85
N ASN A 51 14.11 -26.87 -6.60
CA ASN A 51 14.04 -28.30 -6.31
C ASN A 51 12.74 -28.93 -6.80
N THR A 52 11.64 -28.17 -6.79
CA THR A 52 10.36 -28.63 -7.31
C THR A 52 10.40 -28.75 -8.84
N LEU A 53 10.95 -27.74 -9.52
CA LEU A 53 11.10 -27.73 -10.98
C LEU A 53 12.01 -28.87 -11.48
N GLN A 54 13.13 -29.12 -10.79
CA GLN A 54 14.01 -30.25 -11.12
C GLN A 54 13.31 -31.60 -10.95
N ARG A 55 12.52 -31.78 -9.90
CA ARG A 55 11.70 -32.99 -9.70
C ARG A 55 10.63 -33.17 -10.77
N LEU A 56 10.18 -32.10 -11.40
CA LEU A 56 9.27 -32.13 -12.55
C LEU A 56 9.97 -32.39 -13.90
N GLY A 57 11.29 -32.58 -13.90
CA GLY A 57 12.05 -32.90 -15.11
C GLY A 57 12.73 -31.70 -15.78
N CYS A 58 12.64 -30.49 -15.22
CA CYS A 58 13.44 -29.37 -15.72
C CYS A 58 14.93 -29.63 -15.58
N SER A 59 15.72 -29.23 -16.58
CA SER A 59 17.17 -29.12 -16.43
C SER A 59 17.52 -28.13 -15.32
N ALA A 60 18.71 -28.26 -14.74
CA ALA A 60 19.18 -27.34 -13.70
C ALA A 60 19.21 -25.87 -14.18
N ASP A 61 19.53 -25.64 -15.46
CA ASP A 61 19.54 -24.31 -16.05
C ASP A 61 18.14 -23.74 -16.23
N ALA A 62 17.20 -24.54 -16.75
CA ALA A 62 15.80 -24.12 -16.89
C ALA A 62 15.18 -23.84 -15.52
N ALA A 63 15.41 -24.71 -14.54
CA ALA A 63 14.91 -24.53 -13.17
C ALA A 63 15.44 -23.23 -12.52
N ARG A 64 16.72 -22.90 -12.73
CA ARG A 64 17.32 -21.64 -12.25
C ARG A 64 16.75 -20.42 -12.95
N ALA A 65 16.56 -20.48 -14.27
CA ALA A 65 15.98 -19.37 -15.03
C ALA A 65 14.54 -19.07 -14.60
N LEU A 66 13.73 -20.11 -14.41
CA LEU A 66 12.35 -20.00 -13.93
C LEU A 66 12.28 -19.47 -12.48
N ASP A 67 13.14 -19.95 -11.57
CA ASP A 67 13.22 -19.41 -10.21
C ASP A 67 13.64 -17.92 -10.21
N ALA A 68 14.58 -17.54 -11.06
CA ALA A 68 14.99 -16.15 -11.21
C ALA A 68 13.84 -15.25 -11.71
N ALA A 69 13.09 -15.71 -12.71
CA ALA A 69 11.91 -15.02 -13.23
C ALA A 69 10.82 -14.87 -12.16
N TYR A 70 10.54 -15.95 -11.42
CA TYR A 70 9.59 -15.94 -10.31
C TYR A 70 10.00 -14.93 -9.23
N ARG A 71 11.27 -14.92 -8.81
CA ARG A 71 11.79 -13.96 -7.83
C ARG A 71 11.73 -12.52 -8.32
N ALA A 72 11.99 -12.28 -9.61
CA ALA A 72 11.84 -10.96 -10.21
C ALA A 72 10.39 -10.48 -10.16
N GLY A 73 9.44 -11.35 -10.54
CA GLY A 73 8.01 -11.06 -10.43
C GLY A 73 7.58 -10.77 -8.98
N CYS A 74 8.07 -11.54 -8.00
CA CYS A 74 7.80 -11.29 -6.58
C CYS A 74 8.33 -9.94 -6.10
N ARG A 75 9.49 -9.49 -6.58
CA ARG A 75 10.03 -8.15 -6.24
C ARG A 75 9.18 -7.04 -6.84
N GLN A 76 8.85 -7.14 -8.13
CA GLN A 76 7.99 -6.15 -8.79
C GLN A 76 6.60 -6.08 -8.14
N LEU A 77 6.05 -7.22 -7.73
CA LEU A 77 4.79 -7.27 -7.00
C LEU A 77 4.92 -6.60 -5.62
N ALA A 78 6.00 -6.86 -4.88
CA ALA A 78 6.23 -6.21 -3.58
C ALA A 78 6.34 -4.68 -3.72
N GLU A 79 7.04 -4.20 -4.75
CA GLU A 79 7.13 -2.77 -5.07
C GLU A 79 5.74 -2.19 -5.38
N SER A 80 4.95 -2.87 -6.21
CA SER A 80 3.58 -2.45 -6.54
C SER A 80 2.69 -2.40 -5.30
N CYS A 81 2.72 -3.45 -4.47
CA CYS A 81 1.95 -3.51 -3.22
C CYS A 81 2.39 -2.42 -2.24
N SER A 82 3.71 -2.12 -2.16
CA SER A 82 4.24 -1.03 -1.33
C SER A 82 3.71 0.33 -1.78
N ALA A 83 3.71 0.57 -3.09
CA ALA A 83 3.17 1.80 -3.67
C ALA A 83 1.67 1.93 -3.40
N SER A 84 0.89 0.88 -3.68
CA SER A 84 -0.55 0.85 -3.39
C SER A 84 -0.86 1.07 -1.92
N PHE A 85 -0.08 0.47 -1.02
CA PHE A 85 -0.23 0.69 0.42
C PHE A 85 0.04 2.14 0.81
N SER A 86 1.12 2.72 0.27
CA SER A 86 1.51 4.10 0.58
C SER A 86 0.46 5.11 0.08
N THR A 87 -0.05 4.91 -1.13
CA THR A 87 -1.14 5.71 -1.70
C THR A 87 -2.43 5.56 -0.89
N GLY A 88 -2.85 4.33 -0.59
CA GLY A 88 -4.07 4.08 0.17
C GLY A 88 -4.02 4.62 1.60
N LEU A 89 -2.84 4.58 2.25
CA LEU A 89 -2.65 5.23 3.56
C LEU A 89 -2.79 6.75 3.48
N ALA A 90 -2.26 7.39 2.44
CA ALA A 90 -2.39 8.82 2.25
C ALA A 90 -3.86 9.21 2.04
N GLU A 91 -4.60 8.44 1.26
CA GLU A 91 -6.04 8.63 1.04
C GLU A 91 -6.85 8.42 2.33
N LEU A 92 -6.58 7.36 3.08
CA LEU A 92 -7.25 7.08 4.36
C LEU A 92 -7.07 8.24 5.35
N ARG A 93 -5.83 8.74 5.47
CA ARG A 93 -5.51 9.88 6.35
C ARG A 93 -6.19 11.17 5.89
N ALA A 94 -6.41 11.36 4.60
CA ALA A 94 -7.09 12.55 4.07
C ALA A 94 -8.60 12.55 4.40
N VAL A 95 -9.20 11.37 4.61
CA VAL A 95 -10.64 11.22 4.88
C VAL A 95 -10.96 11.18 6.38
N CYS A 96 -10.05 10.70 7.22
CA CYS A 96 -10.26 10.65 8.67
C CYS A 96 -10.31 12.05 9.31
N ALA A 97 -11.34 12.31 10.11
CA ALA A 97 -11.47 13.55 10.86
C ALA A 97 -10.65 13.54 12.16
N THR A 98 -10.33 14.73 12.68
CA THR A 98 -9.72 14.89 14.01
C THR A 98 -10.63 14.28 15.08
N GLY A 99 -10.10 13.36 15.91
CA GLY A 99 -10.87 12.59 16.90
C GLY A 99 -11.24 11.16 16.49
N GLU A 100 -10.93 10.75 15.26
CA GLU A 100 -11.17 9.39 14.74
C GLU A 100 -9.91 8.50 14.77
N GLU A 101 -8.93 8.79 15.64
CA GLU A 101 -7.61 8.14 15.61
C GLU A 101 -7.67 6.64 15.87
N ARG A 102 -8.68 6.17 16.61
CA ARG A 102 -8.92 4.73 16.80
C ARG A 102 -9.41 4.07 15.51
N VAL A 103 -10.42 4.65 14.88
CA VAL A 103 -11.02 4.14 13.65
C VAL A 103 -9.99 4.16 12.51
N ASN A 104 -9.21 5.24 12.41
CA ASN A 104 -8.10 5.33 11.46
C ASN A 104 -7.10 4.17 11.66
N ARG A 105 -6.65 3.89 12.90
CA ARG A 105 -5.74 2.77 13.17
C ARG A 105 -6.34 1.40 12.83
N GLU A 106 -7.62 1.19 13.12
CA GLU A 106 -8.32 -0.06 12.76
C GLU A 106 -8.35 -0.26 11.24
N TRP A 107 -8.65 0.79 10.47
CA TRP A 107 -8.61 0.75 9.00
C TRP A 107 -7.20 0.55 8.46
N GLN A 108 -6.17 1.22 9.03
CA GLN A 108 -4.78 1.01 8.62
C GLN A 108 -4.35 -0.45 8.83
N GLY A 109 -4.72 -1.05 9.97
CA GLY A 109 -4.44 -2.45 10.26
C GLY A 109 -5.16 -3.41 9.30
N ALA A 110 -6.44 -3.17 9.00
CA ALA A 110 -7.19 -3.97 8.03
C ALA A 110 -6.59 -3.85 6.62
N PHE A 111 -6.19 -2.64 6.22
CA PHE A 111 -5.60 -2.38 4.92
C PHE A 111 -4.22 -3.04 4.77
N LEU A 112 -3.39 -2.99 5.83
CA LEU A 112 -2.12 -3.70 5.89
C LEU A 112 -2.30 -5.21 5.64
N LEU A 113 -3.20 -5.85 6.39
CA LEU A 113 -3.50 -7.28 6.25
C LEU A 113 -4.02 -7.62 4.84
N ALA A 114 -4.85 -6.76 4.25
CA ALA A 114 -5.36 -6.95 2.89
C ALA A 114 -4.23 -6.94 1.84
N ILE A 115 -3.30 -5.99 1.95
CA ILE A 115 -2.14 -5.89 1.04
C ILE A 115 -1.21 -7.10 1.20
N GLU A 116 -0.92 -7.51 2.43
CA GLU A 116 -0.11 -8.71 2.70
C GLU A 116 -0.76 -9.98 2.17
N GLY A 117 -2.07 -10.15 2.39
CA GLY A 117 -2.85 -11.27 1.87
C GLY A 117 -2.87 -11.30 0.34
N GLN A 118 -3.05 -10.14 -0.31
CA GLN A 118 -3.01 -10.03 -1.76
C GLN A 118 -1.63 -10.43 -2.33
N TYR A 119 -0.55 -10.00 -1.67
CA TYR A 119 0.81 -10.38 -2.05
C TYR A 119 1.01 -11.90 -1.95
N GLN A 120 0.63 -12.49 -0.82
CA GLN A 120 0.76 -13.95 -0.60
C GLN A 120 -0.06 -14.76 -1.59
N GLN A 121 -1.30 -14.34 -1.87
CA GLN A 121 -2.15 -15.02 -2.84
C GLN A 121 -1.56 -14.93 -4.25
N THR A 122 -1.09 -13.74 -4.65
CA THR A 122 -0.57 -13.52 -6.00
C THR A 122 0.75 -14.27 -6.22
N THR A 123 1.65 -14.27 -5.24
CA THR A 123 2.89 -15.06 -5.30
C THR A 123 2.61 -16.56 -5.37
N SER A 124 1.64 -17.06 -4.60
CA SER A 124 1.20 -18.47 -4.68
C SER A 124 0.64 -18.80 -6.08
N ASN A 125 -0.25 -17.95 -6.61
CA ASN A 125 -0.80 -18.13 -7.95
C ASN A 125 0.27 -18.13 -9.06
N MET A 126 1.28 -17.25 -8.96
CA MET A 126 2.40 -17.23 -9.91
C MET A 126 3.21 -18.53 -9.84
N ARG A 127 3.47 -19.02 -8.63
CA ARG A 127 4.16 -20.28 -8.42
C ARG A 127 3.38 -21.44 -9.04
N ASP A 128 2.09 -21.55 -8.76
CA ASP A 128 1.26 -22.65 -9.25
C ASP A 128 1.18 -22.66 -10.78
N ARG A 129 0.98 -21.48 -11.39
CA ARG A 129 0.99 -21.35 -12.86
C ARG A 129 2.32 -21.78 -13.48
N LEU A 130 3.45 -21.41 -12.88
CA LEU A 130 4.77 -21.86 -13.37
C LEU A 130 4.92 -23.38 -13.27
N LEU A 131 4.44 -23.98 -12.19
CA LEU A 131 4.50 -25.44 -12.01
C LEU A 131 3.58 -26.17 -12.98
N ASP A 132 2.39 -25.62 -13.26
CA ASP A 132 1.44 -26.22 -14.19
C ASP A 132 1.94 -26.14 -15.64
N GLU A 133 2.51 -25.00 -16.04
CA GLU A 133 3.12 -24.84 -17.38
C GLU A 133 4.23 -25.88 -17.61
N VAL A 134 5.09 -26.08 -16.61
CA VAL A 134 6.17 -27.08 -16.67
C VAL A 134 5.64 -28.51 -16.73
N ARG A 135 4.50 -28.81 -16.09
CA ARG A 135 3.87 -30.14 -16.17
C ARG A 135 3.21 -30.41 -17.52
N SER A 136 2.79 -29.37 -18.23
CA SER A 136 2.12 -29.49 -19.52
C SER A 136 3.05 -29.44 -20.75
N ALA A 137 4.31 -29.05 -20.55
CA ALA A 137 5.35 -28.98 -21.59
C ALA A 137 5.97 -30.36 -21.89
#